data_AF-H6QDN7-F1
#
_entry.id   AF-H6QDN7-F1
#
_cell.length_a   1.000
_cell.length_b   1.000
_cell.length_c   1.000
_cell.angle_alpha   90.00
_cell.angle_beta   90.00
_cell.angle_gamma   90.00
#
_symmetry.space_group_name_H-M   'P 1'
#
loop_
_entity.id
_entity.type
_entity.pdbx_description
1 polymer ?
#
loop_
_entity_poly.entity_id
_entity_poly.type
_entity_poly.pdbx_seq_one_letter_code
_entity_poly.pdbx_strand_id
1 'polypeptide(L)' 'MPQCAVCKREVNFKNISYIHKDIFVCKECFPQFYIKNICKVIEKRLRGESPVACIYCAYKKQCDSYVSRTIKALS' A
#
# COMPACT_ATOMS: atom_id res chain seq x y z
N MET A 1 -11.84 0.49 -20.34
CA MET A 1 -10.85 1.33 -19.63
C MET A 1 -10.11 0.44 -18.61
N PRO A 2 -8.82 0.60 -18.25
CA PRO A 2 -8.15 -0.38 -17.39
C PRO A 2 -8.86 -0.47 -16.04
N GLN A 3 -8.96 -1.67 -15.47
CA GLN A 3 -9.61 -1.90 -14.18
C GLN A 3 -8.59 -1.87 -13.04
N CYS A 4 -8.96 -1.25 -11.92
CA CYS A 4 -8.14 -1.28 -10.72
C CYS A 4 -8.03 -2.70 -10.17
N ALA A 5 -6.83 -3.22 -9.99
CA ALA A 5 -6.60 -4.55 -9.44
C ALA A 5 -7.18 -4.73 -8.03
N VAL A 6 -7.31 -3.63 -7.27
CA VAL A 6 -7.79 -3.61 -5.88
C VAL A 6 -9.31 -3.48 -5.78
N CYS A 7 -9.90 -2.43 -6.37
CA CYS A 7 -11.34 -2.15 -6.23
C CYS A 7 -12.19 -2.57 -7.44
N LYS A 8 -11.58 -3.12 -8.49
CA LYS A 8 -12.21 -3.60 -9.73
C LYS A 8 -13.00 -2.57 -10.55
N ARG A 9 -13.08 -1.31 -10.10
CA ARG A 9 -13.65 -0.19 -10.87
C ARG A 9 -12.77 0.13 -12.07
N GLU A 10 -13.39 0.54 -13.17
CA GLU A 10 -12.67 1.11 -14.30
C GLU A 10 -11.99 2.43 -13.89
N VAL A 11 -10.78 2.66 -14.38
CA VAL A 11 -9.95 3.80 -13.98
C VAL A 11 -9.46 4.51 -15.23
N ASN A 12 -9.75 5.81 -15.35
CA ASN A 12 -9.13 6.63 -16.37
C ASN A 12 -7.61 6.63 -16.21
N PHE A 13 -6.85 6.55 -17.31
CA PHE A 13 -5.39 6.55 -17.29
C PHE A 13 -4.78 7.69 -16.44
N LYS A 14 -5.40 8.88 -16.42
CA LYS A 14 -4.98 10.03 -15.58
C LYS A 14 -5.08 9.78 -14.07
N ASN A 15 -5.88 8.79 -13.67
CA ASN A 15 -6.16 8.44 -12.28
C ASN A 15 -5.49 7.14 -11.83
N ILE A 16 -4.62 6.57 -12.68
CA ILE A 16 -3.76 5.45 -12.32
C ILE A 16 -2.54 6.00 -11.56
N SER A 17 -2.18 5.34 -10.47
CA SER A 17 -0.99 5.65 -9.66
C SER A 17 0.09 4.58 -9.74
N TYR A 18 -0.26 3.37 -10.16
CA TYR A 18 0.69 2.27 -10.28
C TYR A 18 0.34 1.38 -11.46
N ILE A 19 1.37 1.02 -12.21
CA ILE A 19 1.32 0.14 -13.36
C ILE A 19 2.47 -0.85 -13.23
N HIS A 20 2.16 -2.15 -13.23
CA HIS A 20 3.15 -3.20 -13.34
C HIS A 20 2.57 -4.38 -14.11
N LYS A 21 3.03 -4.60 -15.34
CA LYS A 21 2.42 -5.55 -16.28
C LYS A 21 0.91 -5.25 -16.39
N ASP A 22 0.06 -6.25 -16.16
CA ASP A 22 -1.40 -6.13 -16.22
C ASP A 22 -2.04 -5.61 -14.91
N ILE A 23 -1.22 -5.18 -13.94
CA ILE A 23 -1.69 -4.63 -12.66
C ILE A 23 -1.78 -3.10 -12.77
N PHE A 24 -3.01 -2.59 -12.74
CA PHE A 24 -3.31 -1.16 -12.66
C PHE A 24 -3.90 -0.84 -11.29
N VAL A 25 -3.45 0.21 -10.62
CA VAL A 25 -4.02 0.64 -9.33
C VAL A 25 -4.34 2.13 -9.36
N CYS A 26 -5.57 2.49 -9.02
CA CYS A 26 -5.99 3.89 -8.96
C CYS A 26 -5.39 4.63 -7.75
N LYS A 27 -5.38 5.97 -7.84
CA LYS A 27 -4.90 6.88 -6.78
C LYS A 27 -5.45 6.56 -5.38
N GLU A 28 -6.72 6.21 -5.28
CA GLU A 28 -7.37 5.93 -3.99
C GLU A 28 -6.91 4.60 -3.37
N CYS A 29 -6.70 3.58 -4.20
CA CYS A 29 -6.30 2.25 -3.74
C CYS A 29 -4.78 2.13 -3.54
N PHE A 30 -4.00 2.97 -4.22
CA PHE A 30 -2.55 2.87 -4.24
C PHE A 30 -1.89 2.94 -2.85
N PRO A 31 -2.28 3.80 -1.90
CA PRO A 31 -1.67 3.86 -0.58
C PRO A 31 -1.69 2.51 0.14
N GLN A 32 -2.86 1.85 0.15
CA GLN A 32 -3.02 0.55 0.81
C GLN A 32 -2.30 -0.56 0.02
N PHE A 33 -2.37 -0.52 -1.30
CA PHE A 33 -1.68 -1.48 -2.16
C PHE A 33 -0.17 -1.41 -1.98
N TYR A 34 0.39 -0.21 -1.94
CA TYR A 34 1.81 0.04 -1.73
C TYR A 34 2.28 -0.53 -0.38
N ILE A 35 1.58 -0.20 0.71
CA ILE A 35 1.95 -0.66 2.06
C ILE A 35 1.97 -2.19 2.14
N LYS A 36 0.97 -2.86 1.57
CA LYS A 36 0.84 -4.32 1.64
C LYS A 36 1.79 -5.07 0.72
N ASN A 37 2.06 -4.55 -0.48
CA ASN A 37 2.70 -5.35 -1.53
C ASN A 37 4.09 -4.84 -1.95
N ILE A 38 4.42 -3.56 -1.71
CA ILE A 38 5.64 -2.93 -2.25
C ILE A 38 6.56 -2.45 -1.13
N CYS A 39 5.99 -2.01 0.00
CA CYS A 39 6.72 -1.36 1.07
C CYS A 39 7.66 -2.31 1.82
N LYS A 40 8.94 -2.37 1.43
CA LYS A 40 9.96 -3.24 2.05
C LYS A 40 10.20 -2.99 3.55
N VAL A 41 9.90 -1.78 4.05
CA VAL A 41 10.09 -1.48 5.47
C VAL A 41 8.94 -1.97 6.36
N ILE A 42 7.83 -2.43 5.76
CA ILE A 42 6.67 -2.88 6.53
C ILE A 42 6.99 -4.12 7.36
N GLU A 43 7.75 -5.05 6.81
CA GLU A 43 8.14 -6.30 7.48
C GLU A 43 8.98 -6.02 8.72
N LYS A 44 9.90 -5.04 8.66
CA LYS A 44 10.69 -4.59 9.80
C LYS A 44 9.82 -4.02 10.91
N ARG A 45 8.84 -3.17 10.56
CA ARG A 45 7.88 -2.61 11.53
C ARG A 45 7.00 -3.68 12.16
N LEU A 46 6.56 -4.69 11.41
CA LEU A 46 5.80 -5.82 11.94
C LEU A 46 6.60 -6.67 12.94
N ARG A 47 7.93 -6.71 12.80
CA ARG A 47 8.85 -7.32 13.79
C ARG A 47 9.12 -6.44 15.01
N GLY A 48 8.55 -5.24 15.07
CA GLY A 48 8.81 -4.27 16.14
C GLY A 48 10.08 -3.43 15.95
N GLU A 49 10.74 -3.51 14.78
CA GLU A 49 11.88 -2.65 14.47
C GLU A 49 11.41 -1.23 14.10
N SER A 50 12.27 -0.24 14.34
CA SER A 50 12.04 1.17 13.97
C SER A 50 12.97 1.61 12.82
N PRO A 51 12.72 1.19 11.57
CA PRO A 51 13.56 1.56 10.45
C PRO A 51 13.48 3.07 10.17
N VAL A 52 14.56 3.62 9.62
CA VAL A 52 14.60 5.01 9.13
C VAL A 52 13.42 5.24 8.16
N ALA A 53 12.82 6.43 8.29
CA ALA A 53 11.72 6.90 7.46
C ALA A 53 11.96 6.58 5.97
N CYS A 54 11.08 5.76 5.39
CA CYS A 54 11.10 5.46 3.95
C CYS A 54 10.55 6.65 3.16
N ILE A 55 10.90 6.74 1.87
CA ILE A 55 10.36 7.74 0.91
C ILE A 55 8.82 7.79 0.87
N TYR A 56 8.12 6.77 1.39
CA TYR A 56 6.66 6.72 1.52
C TYR A 56 6.12 7.02 2.92
N CYS A 57 6.87 7.78 3.73
CA CYS A 57 6.30 8.47 4.89
C CYS A 57 5.07 9.32 4.57
N ALA A 58 4.81 9.62 3.29
CA ALA A 58 3.56 10.17 2.77
C ALA A 58 2.30 9.34 3.15
N TYR A 59 2.45 8.03 3.41
CA TYR A 59 1.35 7.14 3.85
C TYR A 59 1.54 6.62 5.28
N LYS A 60 2.23 7.37 6.14
CA LYS A 60 2.53 6.97 7.52
C LYS A 60 1.28 6.52 8.28
N LYS A 61 0.19 7.30 8.21
CA LYS A 61 -1.08 6.99 8.89
C LYS A 61 -1.64 5.62 8.48
N GLN A 62 -1.65 5.33 7.17
CA GLN A 62 -2.14 4.05 6.65
C GLN A 62 -1.19 2.91 7.04
N CYS A 63 0.13 3.16 7.05
CA CYS A 63 1.15 2.19 7.44
C CYS A 63 1.00 1.80 8.92
N ASP A 64 0.90 2.78 9.81
CA ASP A 64 0.76 2.56 11.26
C ASP A 64 -0.57 1.84 11.57
N SER A 65 -1.66 2.20 10.87
CA SER A 65 -2.94 1.49 10.97
C SER A 65 -2.83 0.03 10.52
N TYR A 66 -2.14 -0.24 9.41
CA TYR A 66 -1.95 -1.60 8.91
C TYR A 66 -1.10 -2.45 9.88
N VAL A 67 0.00 -1.91 10.39
CA VAL A 67 0.86 -2.59 11.38
C VAL A 67 0.06 -2.92 12.64
N SER A 68 -0.64 -1.94 13.21
CA SER A 68 -1.44 -2.14 14.42
C SER A 68 -2.50 -3.23 14.25
N ARG A 69 -3.23 -3.22 13.13
CA ARG A 69 -4.24 -4.24 12.82
C ARG A 69 -3.63 -5.62 12.62
N THR A 70 -2.48 -5.70 11.96
CA THR A 70 -1.83 -6.98 11.65
C THR A 70 -1.27 -7.63 12.91
N ILE A 71 -0.60 -6.86 13.76
CA ILE A 71 -0.08 -7.37 15.05
C ILE A 71 -1.23 -7.89 15.92
N LYS A 72 -2.34 -7.14 16.02
CA LYS A 72 -3.54 -7.58 16.76
C LYS A 72 -4.14 -8.88 16.24
N ALA A 73 -4.07 -9.13 14.93
CA ALA A 73 -4.59 -10.36 14.34
C ALA A 73 -3.65 -11.57 14.51
N LEU A 74 -2.38 -11.33 14.90
CA LEU A 74 -1.38 -12.36 15.20
C LEU A 74 -1.28 -12.66 16.70
N SER A 75 -1.98 -11.89 17.53
CA SER A 75 -2.10 -12.08 18.99
C SER A 75 -3.30 -12.97 19.30
#